data_AF-A0A380EKP0-F1
#
_entry.id   AF-A0A380EKP0-F1
#
_cell.length_a   1.000
_cell.length_b   1.000
_cell.length_c   1.000
_cell.angle_alpha   90.00
_cell.angle_beta   90.00
_cell.angle_gamma   90.00
#
_symmetry.space_group_name_H-M   'P 1'
#
loop_
_entity.id
_entity.type
_entity.pdbx_description
1 polymer ?
#
loop_
_entity_poly.entity_id
_entity_poly.type
_entity_poly.pdbx_seq_one_letter_code
_entity_poly.pdbx_strand_id
1 'polypeptide(L)'
;MPNSYVQSIFQIDLDKLVDKGVKGIITDLDNTLVGWDVKEPTERVKAWFKEANEKGITITIVSNNNESRVASFSQHLDIDLFLKRESQWGKRLIKQ
;
A
#
# COMPACT_ATOMS: atom_id res chain seq x y z
N MET A 1 -14.10 2.88 -15.82
CA MET A 1 -14.27 4.08 -14.97
C MET A 1 -14.06 3.67 -13.52
N PRO A 2 -13.33 4.44 -12.71
CA PRO A 2 -13.11 4.12 -11.29
C PRO A 2 -14.41 4.27 -10.48
N ASN A 3 -14.56 3.48 -9.41
CA ASN A 3 -15.72 3.56 -8.52
C ASN A 3 -15.67 4.73 -7.54
N SER A 4 -14.48 5.32 -7.31
CA SER A 4 -14.27 6.48 -6.46
C SER A 4 -12.97 7.19 -6.87
N TYR A 5 -12.87 8.49 -6.57
CA TYR A 5 -11.68 9.29 -6.81
C TYR A 5 -11.46 10.28 -5.67
N VAL A 6 -10.23 10.34 -5.18
CA VAL A 6 -9.78 11.26 -4.13
C VAL A 6 -8.38 11.77 -4.48
N GLN A 7 -8.00 12.94 -3.94
CA GLN A 7 -6.72 13.58 -4.25
C GLN A 7 -5.55 13.04 -3.40
N SER A 8 -5.86 12.32 -2.32
CA SER A 8 -4.87 11.79 -1.39
C SER A 8 -5.38 10.55 -0.69
N ILE A 9 -4.47 9.64 -0.34
CA ILE A 9 -4.78 8.44 0.46
C ILE A 9 -5.43 8.81 1.80
N PHE A 10 -5.11 9.98 2.36
CA PHE A 10 -5.65 10.44 3.64
C PHE A 10 -7.11 10.91 3.55
N GLN A 11 -7.68 10.97 2.35
CA GLN A 11 -9.10 11.24 2.13
C GLN A 11 -9.91 9.94 1.94
N ILE A 12 -9.25 8.78 1.96
CA ILE A 12 -9.91 7.49 1.92
C ILE A 12 -10.54 7.24 3.29
N ASP A 13 -11.87 7.14 3.29
CA ASP A 13 -12.65 6.75 4.47
C ASP A 13 -12.51 5.24 4.70
N LEU A 14 -11.65 4.86 5.64
CA LEU A 14 -11.36 3.47 5.97
C LEU A 14 -12.57 2.76 6.60
N ASP A 15 -13.39 3.47 7.39
CA ASP A 15 -14.61 2.90 7.98
C ASP A 15 -15.60 2.49 6.90
N LYS A 16 -15.80 3.34 5.90
CA LYS A 16 -16.64 3.01 4.75
C LYS A 16 -16.11 1.82 3.94
N LEU A 17 -14.80 1.59 3.93
CA LEU A 17 -14.22 0.40 3.31
C LEU A 17 -14.52 -0.86 4.15
N VAL A 18 -14.42 -0.77 5.47
CA VAL A 18 -14.79 -1.85 6.39
C VAL A 18 -16.27 -2.23 6.22
N ASP A 19 -17.17 -1.25 6.18
CA ASP A 19 -18.61 -1.47 5.99
C ASP A 19 -18.95 -2.17 4.67
N LYS A 20 -18.11 -1.96 3.65
CA LYS A 20 -18.21 -2.64 2.35
C LYS A 20 -17.58 -4.03 2.34
N GLY A 21 -17.03 -4.49 3.47
CA GLY A 21 -16.38 -5.79 3.60
C GLY A 21 -14.97 -5.85 3.00
N VAL A 22 -14.33 -4.70 2.75
CA VAL A 22 -12.95 -4.66 2.24
C VAL A 22 -12.00 -5.14 3.33
N LYS A 23 -11.07 -6.05 2.96
CA LYS A 23 -10.07 -6.62 3.87
C LYS A 23 -8.63 -6.23 3.54
N GLY A 24 -8.41 -5.60 2.40
CA GLY A 24 -7.07 -5.15 2.05
C GLY A 24 -7.04 -4.06 0.99
N ILE A 25 -5.92 -3.36 0.95
CA ILE A 25 -5.60 -2.30 0.01
C ILE A 25 -4.27 -2.66 -0.67
N ILE A 26 -4.25 -2.60 -2.01
CA ILE A 26 -3.02 -2.68 -2.79
C ILE A 26 -2.67 -1.27 -3.23
N THR A 27 -1.45 -0.82 -2.95
CA THR A 27 -0.99 0.53 -3.26
C THR A 27 0.35 0.52 -3.99
N ASP A 28 0.58 1.52 -4.83
CA ASP A 28 1.93 1.86 -5.29
C ASP A 28 2.67 2.66 -4.21
N LEU A 29 3.97 2.89 -4.41
CA LEU A 29 4.83 3.65 -3.51
C LEU A 29 4.92 5.12 -3.92
N ASP A 30 5.63 5.41 -5.01
CA ASP A 30 6.00 6.78 -5.37
C ASP A 30 4.80 7.53 -5.97
N ASN A 31 4.66 8.79 -5.57
CA ASN A 31 3.53 9.67 -5.88
C ASN A 31 2.16 9.14 -5.44
N THR A 32 2.12 8.05 -4.67
CA THR A 32 0.90 7.55 -4.02
C THR A 32 1.01 7.68 -2.50
N LEU A 33 2.01 7.04 -1.89
CA LEU A 33 2.27 7.14 -0.45
C LEU A 33 3.15 8.33 -0.10
N VAL A 34 4.20 8.55 -0.90
CA VAL A 34 5.19 9.61 -0.70
C VAL A 34 5.75 10.09 -2.04
N GLY A 35 6.41 11.26 -2.05
CA GLY A 35 7.20 11.69 -3.19
C GLY A 35 8.35 10.73 -3.50
N TRP A 36 8.77 10.67 -4.75
CA TRP A 36 9.82 9.76 -5.23
C TRP A 36 11.20 10.01 -4.58
N ASP A 37 11.43 11.21 -4.06
CA ASP A 37 12.65 11.66 -3.37
C ASP A 37 12.63 11.39 -1.86
N VAL A 38 11.49 10.98 -1.31
CA VAL A 38 11.28 10.76 0.13
C VAL A 38 11.58 9.31 0.50
N LYS A 39 12.73 9.08 1.16
CA LYS A 39 13.21 7.73 1.49
C LYS A 39 12.40 7.01 2.58
N GLU A 40 11.88 7.73 3.55
CA GLU A 40 11.19 7.17 4.72
C GLU A 40 9.70 7.55 4.73
N PRO A 41 8.82 6.67 5.24
CA PRO A 41 7.41 7.03 5.42
C PRO A 41 7.29 8.18 6.41
N THR A 42 6.51 9.19 6.02
CA THR A 42 6.14 10.27 6.95
C THR A 42 5.30 9.71 8.09
N GLU A 43 5.30 10.39 9.25
CA GLU A 43 4.45 10.00 10.40
C GLU A 43 2.97 9.89 10.02
N ARG A 44 2.52 10.72 9.08
CA ARG A 44 1.14 10.66 8.58
C ARG A 44 0.86 9.38 7.80
N VAL A 45 1.82 8.91 7.00
CA VAL A 45 1.71 7.62 6.30
C VAL A 45 1.70 6.49 7.32
N LYS A 46 2.62 6.49 8.30
CA LYS A 46 2.66 5.47 9.36
C LYS A 46 1.34 5.39 10.13
N ALA A 47 0.78 6.54 10.50
CA ALA A 47 -0.51 6.62 11.18
C ALA A 47 -1.65 6.04 10.35
N TRP A 48 -1.68 6.34 9.04
CA TRP A 48 -2.71 5.82 8.14
C TRP A 48 -2.63 4.29 7.98
N PHE A 49 -1.41 3.74 7.87
CA PHE A 49 -1.20 2.28 7.86
C PHE A 49 -1.65 1.62 9.16
N LYS A 50 -1.31 2.25 10.30
CA LYS A 50 -1.73 1.76 11.62
C LYS A 50 -3.25 1.77 11.77
N GLU A 51 -3.90 2.86 11.39
CA GLU A 51 -5.37 2.97 11.44
C GLU A 51 -6.05 1.89 10.59
N ALA A 52 -5.55 1.66 9.37
CA ALA A 52 -6.07 0.59 8.52
C ALA A 52 -5.92 -0.79 9.17
N ASN A 53 -4.75 -1.07 9.76
CA ASN A 53 -4.49 -2.34 10.43
C ASN A 53 -5.41 -2.53 11.66
N GLU A 54 -5.60 -1.49 12.48
CA GLU A 54 -6.52 -1.49 13.63
C GLU A 54 -7.97 -1.76 13.21
N LYS A 55 -8.34 -1.33 12.00
CA LYS A 55 -9.65 -1.59 11.38
C LYS A 55 -9.73 -2.94 10.64
N GLY A 56 -8.67 -3.75 10.69
CA GLY A 56 -8.62 -5.07 10.06
C GLY A 56 -8.45 -5.03 8.53
N ILE A 57 -7.85 -3.96 8.00
CA ILE A 57 -7.51 -3.81 6.59
C ILE A 57 -5.98 -3.96 6.44
N THR A 58 -5.56 -4.98 5.69
CA THR A 58 -4.14 -5.18 5.37
C THR A 58 -3.74 -4.32 4.17
N ILE A 59 -2.66 -3.55 4.29
CA ILE A 59 -2.13 -2.75 3.18
C ILE A 59 -0.86 -3.39 2.63
N THR A 60 -0.84 -3.66 1.33
CA THR A 60 0.31 -4.23 0.63
C THR A 60 0.81 -3.25 -0.43
N ILE A 61 2.12 -3.04 -0.45
CA ILE A 61 2.78 -2.22 -1.47
C ILE A 61 3.17 -3.10 -2.66
N VAL A 62 2.78 -2.68 -3.87
CA VAL A 62 3.19 -3.25 -5.15
C VAL A 62 3.75 -2.12 -6.00
N SER A 63 5.05 -2.12 -6.23
CA SER A 63 5.72 -1.07 -7.01
C SER A 63 6.61 -1.64 -8.11
N ASN A 64 6.83 -0.83 -9.15
CA ASN A 64 7.83 -1.09 -10.19
C ASN A 64 9.20 -0.51 -9.82
N ASN A 65 9.34 0.16 -8.66
CA ASN A 65 10.63 0.67 -8.20
C ASN A 65 11.59 -0.48 -7.82
N ASN A 66 12.86 -0.17 -7.59
CA ASN A 66 13.83 -1.18 -7.21
C ASN A 66 13.47 -1.79 -5.83
N GLU A 67 13.87 -3.03 -5.64
CA GLU A 67 13.57 -3.79 -4.43
C GLU A 67 14.15 -3.13 -3.17
N SER A 68 15.36 -2.57 -3.24
CA SER A 68 15.98 -1.95 -2.06
C SER A 68 15.23 -0.71 -1.56
N ARG A 69 14.68 0.11 -2.47
CA ARG A 69 13.86 1.28 -2.14
C ARG A 69 12.57 0.86 -1.45
N VAL A 70 11.89 -0.12 -2.02
CA VAL A 70 10.61 -0.61 -1.52
C VAL A 70 10.81 -1.33 -0.19
N ALA A 71 11.82 -2.20 -0.08
CA ALA A 71 12.17 -2.89 1.17
C ALA A 71 12.57 -1.90 2.28
N SER A 72 13.44 -0.93 2.00
CA SER A 72 13.85 0.07 2.98
C SER A 72 12.66 0.92 3.46
N PHE A 73 11.75 1.29 2.57
CA PHE A 73 10.54 2.02 2.96
C PHE A 73 9.63 1.16 3.83
N SER A 74 9.39 -0.09 3.42
CA SER A 74 8.52 -1.03 4.13
C SER A 74 9.07 -1.50 5.46
N GLN A 75 10.39 -1.52 5.69
CA GLN A 75 10.96 -1.86 7.01
C GLN A 75 10.49 -0.92 8.13
N HIS A 76 10.09 0.31 7.77
CA HIS A 76 9.57 1.30 8.71
C HIS A 76 8.04 1.23 8.87
N LEU A 77 7.40 0.26 8.22
CA LEU A 77 5.97 -0.03 8.26
C LEU A 77 5.80 -1.49 8.67
N ASP A 78 4.92 -1.78 9.62
CA ASP A 78 4.66 -3.17 10.04
C ASP A 78 3.73 -3.86 9.02
N ILE A 79 4.24 -4.18 7.82
CA ILE A 79 3.44 -4.59 6.66
C ILE A 79 4.03 -5.76 5.87
N ASP A 80 3.13 -6.54 5.24
CA ASP A 80 3.49 -7.56 4.25
C ASP A 80 3.83 -6.90 2.90
N LEU A 81 5.04 -7.14 2.40
CA LEU A 81 5.57 -6.54 1.18
C LEU A 81 5.45 -7.45 -0.04
N PHE A 82 5.00 -6.90 -1.18
CA PHE A 82 4.93 -7.63 -2.44
C PHE A 82 5.71 -6.95 -3.58
N LEU A 83 6.82 -7.57 -3.98
CA LEU A 83 7.66 -7.06 -5.06
C LEU A 83 7.33 -7.74 -6.40
N LYS A 84 7.03 -6.93 -7.41
CA LYS A 84 6.66 -7.41 -8.75
C LYS A 84 7.83 -8.05 -9.51
N ARG A 85 9.08 -7.84 -9.08
CA ARG A 85 10.27 -8.27 -9.86
C ARG A 85 10.72 -9.71 -9.58
N GLU A 86 10.49 -10.28 -8.39
CA GLU A 86 10.90 -11.66 -8.06
C GLU A 86 9.91 -12.48 -7.22
N SER A 87 8.67 -12.02 -7.01
CA SER A 87 7.69 -12.80 -6.22
C SER A 87 7.18 -14.05 -6.96
N GLN A 88 7.24 -15.22 -6.28
CA GLN A 88 6.65 -16.48 -6.76
C GLN A 88 5.13 -16.37 -7.01
N TRP A 89 4.46 -15.40 -6.38
CA TRP A 89 3.03 -15.14 -6.54
C TRP A 89 2.71 -14.29 -7.78
N GLY A 90 3.63 -13.43 -8.22
CA GLY A 90 3.47 -12.68 -9.47
C GLY A 90 3.38 -13.61 -10.69
N LYS A 91 4.09 -14.75 -10.64
CA LYS A 91 3.99 -15.83 -11.63
C LYS A 91 2.68 -16.62 -11.53
N ARG A 92 2.06 -16.66 -10.36
CA ARG A 92 0.84 -17.44 -10.07
C ARG A 92 -0.44 -16.70 -10.43
N LEU A 93 -0.42 -15.36 -10.42
CA LEU A 93 -1.54 -14.51 -10.84
C LEU A 93 -1.65 -14.31 -12.36
N ILE A 94 -0.61 -14.67 -13.14
CA ILE A 94 -0.57 -14.52 -14.61
C ILE A 94 -0.88 -15.87 -15.33
N LYS A 95 -1.08 -16.97 -14.61
CA LYS A 95 -1.60 -18.22 -15.18
C LYS A 95 -3.10 -18.37 -14.88
N GLN A 96 -3.93 -17.73 -15.69
CA GLN A 96 -5.28 -18.19 -16.03
C GLN A 96 -5.45 -18.04 -17.54
#